data_AF-A0A923B942-F1
#
_entry.id   AF-A0A923B942-F1
#
_cell.length_a   1.000
_cell.length_b   1.000
_cell.length_c   1.000
_cell.angle_alpha   90.00
_cell.angle_beta   90.00
_cell.angle_gamma   90.00
#
_symmetry.space_group_name_H-M   'P 1'
#
loop_
_entity.id
_entity.type
_entity.pdbx_description
1 polymer ?
#
loop_
_entity_poly.entity_id
_entity_poly.type
_entity_poly.pdbx_seq_one_letter_code
_entity_poly.pdbx_strand_id
1 'polypeptide(L)'
;MLTSLLAAVLALQPAAAPPALSQEDRALLRCAAAFAVVSNRQTNGDPGAQQWPALGTRGREFFVRAMAQLMDTSGLDRDGITALVSAETKAMVAKGEVDQVMPTCLSMLEASGV
;
A
#
# COMPACT_ATOMS: atom_id res chain seq x y z
N MET A 1 55.79 23.76 0.70
CA MET A 1 54.58 23.62 -0.11
C MET A 1 53.80 22.45 0.45
N LEU A 2 52.96 22.73 1.44
CA LEU A 2 52.40 21.75 2.37
C LEU A 2 50.96 22.15 2.66
N THR A 3 50.06 21.95 1.71
CA THR A 3 48.62 22.13 1.90
C THR A 3 47.88 21.55 0.70
N SER A 4 46.73 20.93 0.98
CA SER A 4 45.67 20.54 0.03
C SER A 4 45.65 19.09 -0.45
N LEU A 5 45.42 18.15 0.48
CA LEU A 5 44.70 16.90 0.18
C LEU A 5 43.75 16.53 1.33
N LEU A 6 42.80 17.42 1.63
CA LEU A 6 41.61 17.10 2.43
C LEU A 6 40.39 17.69 1.72
N ALA A 7 39.74 16.92 0.86
CA ALA A 7 38.32 17.10 0.54
C ALA A 7 37.87 16.02 -0.47
N ALA A 8 37.13 15.02 0.00
CA ALA A 8 35.97 14.40 -0.68
C ALA A 8 35.68 13.01 -0.09
N VAL A 9 35.28 12.96 1.18
CA VAL A 9 34.53 11.82 1.71
C VAL A 9 33.19 12.37 2.17
N LEU A 10 32.37 12.82 1.20
CA LEU A 10 31.01 13.24 1.47
C LEU A 10 30.05 12.08 1.15
N ALA A 11 29.68 11.38 2.21
CA ALA A 11 28.36 10.81 2.44
C ALA A 11 27.80 9.83 1.39
N LEU A 12 28.30 8.59 1.41
CA LEU A 12 27.46 7.43 1.07
C LEU A 12 26.57 7.12 2.28
N GLN A 13 25.51 7.91 2.50
CA GLN A 13 24.52 7.58 3.51
C GLN A 13 23.75 6.35 3.01
N PRO A 14 23.74 5.23 3.76
CA PRO A 14 22.84 4.13 3.42
C PRO A 14 21.42 4.67 3.45
N ALA A 15 20.73 4.58 2.31
CA ALA A 15 19.30 4.82 2.28
C ALA A 15 18.67 3.95 3.36
N ALA A 16 17.91 4.54 4.27
CA ALA A 16 17.21 3.80 5.31
C ALA A 16 16.47 2.65 4.63
N ALA A 17 16.76 1.41 5.05
CA ALA A 17 16.11 0.25 4.48
C ALA A 17 14.60 0.44 4.66
N PRO A 18 13.78 0.23 3.61
CA PRO A 18 12.34 0.33 3.76
C PRO A 18 11.91 -0.59 4.91
N PRO A 19 10.96 -0.15 5.76
CA PRO A 19 10.50 -0.95 6.88
C PRO A 19 10.07 -2.31 6.35
N ALA A 20 10.70 -3.35 6.87
CA ALA A 20 10.40 -4.72 6.47
C ALA A 20 9.05 -5.09 7.09
N LEU A 21 7.96 -4.86 6.35
CA LEU A 21 6.63 -5.32 6.75
C LEU A 21 6.63 -6.84 6.97
N SER A 22 5.76 -7.33 7.86
CA SER A 22 5.49 -8.76 7.94
C SER A 22 4.78 -9.24 6.65
N GLN A 23 4.67 -10.56 6.45
CA GLN A 23 3.88 -11.08 5.32
C GLN A 23 2.40 -10.72 5.45
N GLU A 24 1.88 -10.71 6.68
CA GLU A 24 0.49 -10.33 6.99
C GLU A 24 0.24 -8.86 6.69
N ASP A 25 1.12 -7.97 7.14
CA ASP A 25 1.04 -6.53 6.85
C ASP A 25 1.12 -6.25 5.34
N ARG A 26 1.95 -6.99 4.61
CA ARG A 26 2.00 -6.89 3.14
C ARG A 26 0.67 -7.29 2.50
N ALA A 27 0.02 -8.36 2.99
CA ALA A 27 -1.28 -8.77 2.49
C ALA A 27 -2.36 -7.72 2.79
N LEU A 28 -2.38 -7.18 4.02
CA LEU A 28 -3.26 -6.08 4.43
C LEU A 28 -3.11 -4.86 3.51
N LEU A 29 -1.87 -4.39 3.33
CA LEU A 29 -1.53 -3.27 2.48
C LEU A 29 -2.03 -3.49 1.04
N ARG A 30 -1.73 -4.67 0.48
CA ARG A 30 -2.07 -5.03 -0.89
C ARG A 30 -3.58 -5.07 -1.09
N CYS A 31 -4.32 -5.69 -0.17
CA CYS A 31 -5.78 -5.77 -0.30
C CYS A 31 -6.48 -4.43 -0.06
N ALA A 32 -5.99 -3.62 0.88
CA ALA A 32 -6.48 -2.24 1.05
C ALA A 32 -6.27 -1.41 -0.22
N ALA A 33 -5.08 -1.50 -0.85
CA ALA A 33 -4.79 -0.81 -2.11
C ALA A 33 -5.70 -1.29 -3.25
N ALA A 34 -5.90 -2.61 -3.41
CA ALA A 34 -6.77 -3.18 -4.43
C ALA A 34 -8.22 -2.65 -4.28
N PHE A 35 -8.74 -2.60 -3.06
CA PHE A 35 -10.08 -2.07 -2.81
C PHE A 35 -10.20 -0.58 -3.08
N ALA A 36 -9.17 0.21 -2.76
CA ALA A 36 -9.15 1.63 -3.09
C ALA A 36 -9.19 1.84 -4.62
N VAL A 37 -8.42 1.05 -5.39
CA VAL A 37 -8.42 1.10 -6.86
C VAL A 37 -9.78 0.71 -7.42
N VAL A 38 -10.32 -0.43 -7.01
CA VAL A 38 -11.61 -0.92 -7.53
C VAL A 38 -12.74 0.02 -7.13
N SER A 39 -12.79 0.49 -5.89
CA SER A 39 -13.81 1.46 -5.46
C SER A 39 -13.73 2.75 -6.27
N ASN A 40 -12.53 3.27 -6.55
CA ASN A 40 -12.37 4.45 -7.38
C ASN A 40 -12.87 4.21 -8.82
N ARG A 41 -12.52 3.07 -9.42
CA ARG A 41 -13.00 2.67 -10.75
C ARG A 41 -14.52 2.50 -10.79
N GLN A 42 -15.12 1.91 -9.75
CA GLN A 42 -16.58 1.80 -9.60
C GLN A 42 -17.25 3.18 -9.57
N THR A 43 -16.71 4.13 -8.81
CA THR A 43 -17.22 5.51 -8.77
C THR A 43 -17.10 6.22 -10.12
N ASN A 44 -16.08 5.89 -10.90
CA ASN A 44 -15.87 6.43 -12.25
C ASN A 44 -16.64 5.67 -13.35
N GLY A 45 -17.44 4.66 -13.00
CA GLY A 45 -18.25 3.92 -13.96
C GLY A 45 -17.48 2.95 -14.85
N ASP A 46 -16.28 2.52 -14.46
CA ASP A 46 -15.49 1.52 -15.19
C ASP A 46 -16.22 0.16 -15.19
N PRO A 47 -16.63 -0.38 -16.37
CA PRO A 47 -17.33 -1.66 -16.44
C PRO A 47 -16.52 -2.83 -15.88
N GLY A 48 -15.19 -2.79 -16.02
CA GLY A 48 -14.30 -3.81 -15.48
C GLY A 48 -14.29 -3.84 -13.96
N ALA A 49 -14.64 -2.74 -13.29
CA ALA A 49 -14.75 -2.70 -11.83
C ALA A 49 -16.13 -3.13 -11.31
N GLN A 50 -17.16 -3.17 -12.18
CA GLN A 50 -18.51 -3.60 -11.81
C GLN A 50 -18.66 -5.12 -11.70
N GLN A 51 -17.67 -5.89 -12.17
CA GLN A 51 -17.63 -7.34 -11.92
C GLN A 51 -17.39 -7.67 -10.44
N TRP A 52 -16.80 -6.73 -9.69
CA TRP A 52 -16.50 -6.89 -8.27
C TRP A 52 -17.67 -6.38 -7.40
N PRO A 53 -17.85 -6.91 -6.17
CA PRO A 53 -18.85 -6.39 -5.24
C PRO A 53 -18.68 -4.89 -4.98
N ALA A 54 -19.75 -4.21 -4.60
CA ALA A 54 -19.69 -2.78 -4.27
C ALA A 54 -18.78 -2.54 -3.05
N LEU A 55 -17.64 -1.89 -3.26
CA LEU A 55 -16.63 -1.68 -2.21
C LEU A 55 -16.80 -0.36 -1.45
N GLY A 56 -17.74 0.48 -1.89
CA GLY A 56 -17.93 1.83 -1.37
C GLY A 56 -17.95 1.88 0.16
N THR A 57 -18.71 1.01 0.85
CA THR A 57 -18.77 1.04 2.33
C THR A 57 -17.77 0.10 2.98
N ARG A 58 -17.91 -1.21 2.73
CA ARG A 58 -17.11 -2.26 3.39
C ARG A 58 -15.63 -2.16 3.06
N GLY A 59 -15.28 -1.86 1.81
CA GLY A 59 -13.90 -1.66 1.38
C GLY A 59 -13.23 -0.43 2.01
N ARG A 60 -13.98 0.67 2.21
CA ARG A 60 -13.48 1.84 2.94
C ARG A 60 -13.24 1.53 4.42
N GLU A 61 -14.14 0.81 5.06
CA GLU A 61 -13.96 0.42 6.46
C GLU A 61 -12.75 -0.49 6.64
N PHE A 62 -12.60 -1.49 5.78
CA PHE A 62 -11.41 -2.34 5.73
C PHE A 62 -10.14 -1.51 5.56
N PHE A 63 -10.13 -0.56 4.62
CA PHE A 63 -8.98 0.30 4.37
C PHE A 63 -8.56 1.07 5.62
N VAL A 64 -9.49 1.72 6.31
CA VAL A 64 -9.19 2.51 7.52
C VAL A 64 -8.61 1.62 8.62
N ARG A 65 -9.21 0.45 8.86
CA ARG A 65 -8.75 -0.52 9.86
C ARG A 65 -7.37 -1.08 9.51
N ALA A 66 -7.14 -1.43 8.25
CA ALA A 66 -5.86 -1.91 7.76
C ALA A 66 -4.75 -0.86 7.92
N MET A 67 -5.02 0.41 7.59
CA MET A 67 -4.02 1.47 7.76
C MET A 67 -3.69 1.72 9.23
N ALA A 68 -4.68 1.68 10.13
CA ALA A 68 -4.45 1.79 11.56
C ALA A 68 -3.57 0.63 12.08
N GLN A 69 -3.91 -0.61 11.70
CA GLN A 69 -3.11 -1.79 12.04
C GLN A 69 -1.67 -1.66 11.53
N LEU A 70 -1.46 -1.19 10.30
CA LEU A 70 -0.12 -0.99 9.75
C LEU A 70 0.66 0.08 10.53
N MET A 71 0.03 1.16 10.99
CA MET A 71 0.70 2.13 11.86
C MET A 71 1.18 1.47 13.16
N ASP A 72 0.31 0.66 13.78
CA ASP A 72 0.59 -0.02 15.05
C ASP A 72 1.70 -1.08 14.91
N THR A 73 1.71 -1.87 13.83
CA THR A 73 2.68 -2.98 13.65
C THR A 73 4.02 -2.54 13.08
N SER A 74 4.02 -1.56 12.17
CA SER A 74 5.25 -1.10 11.50
C SER A 74 5.91 0.08 12.20
N GLY A 75 5.20 0.76 13.12
CA GLY A 75 5.65 2.00 13.75
C GLY A 75 5.68 3.21 12.81
N LEU A 76 5.14 3.07 11.59
CA LEU A 76 5.01 4.18 10.65
C LEU A 76 3.93 5.15 11.10
N ASP A 77 4.18 6.43 10.89
CA ASP A 77 3.18 7.47 11.04
C ASP A 77 2.23 7.55 9.82
N ARG A 78 1.32 8.51 9.86
CA ARG A 78 0.34 8.73 8.79
C ARG A 78 1.01 8.99 7.44
N ASP A 79 2.09 9.76 7.41
CA ASP A 79 2.76 10.13 6.17
C ASP A 79 3.49 8.92 5.58
N GLY A 80 4.14 8.13 6.44
CA GLY A 80 4.75 6.85 6.09
C GLY A 80 3.75 5.86 5.49
N ILE A 81 2.60 5.66 6.14
CA ILE A 81 1.54 4.78 5.62
C ILE A 81 0.92 5.32 4.32
N THR A 82 0.74 6.65 4.21
CA THR A 82 0.22 7.27 2.98
C THR A 82 1.17 7.06 1.81
N ALA A 83 2.48 7.21 2.03
CA ALA A 83 3.50 6.94 1.02
C ALA A 83 3.52 5.46 0.63
N LEU A 84 3.41 4.56 1.61
CA LEU A 84 3.42 3.12 1.42
C LEU A 84 2.23 2.64 0.57
N VAL A 85 1.01 3.04 0.93
CA VAL A 85 -0.20 2.65 0.17
C VAL A 85 -0.24 3.27 -1.22
N SER A 86 0.27 4.50 -1.36
CA SER A 86 0.41 5.15 -2.67
C SER A 86 1.40 4.39 -3.57
N ALA A 87 2.51 3.93 -3.01
CA ALA A 87 3.49 3.13 -3.74
C ALA A 87 2.91 1.78 -4.17
N GLU A 88 2.24 1.05 -3.26
CA GLU A 88 1.59 -0.23 -3.59
C GLU A 88 0.52 -0.06 -4.66
N THR A 89 -0.34 0.96 -4.53
CA THR A 89 -1.39 1.28 -5.52
C THR A 89 -0.79 1.52 -6.90
N LYS A 90 0.25 2.37 -6.99
CA LYS A 90 0.92 2.68 -8.27
C LYS A 90 1.55 1.42 -8.87
N ALA A 91 2.25 0.63 -8.06
CA ALA A 91 2.90 -0.59 -8.52
C ALA A 91 1.87 -1.62 -9.02
N MET A 92 0.78 -1.82 -8.27
CA MET A 92 -0.29 -2.74 -8.64
C MET A 92 -0.97 -2.35 -9.95
N VAL A 93 -1.28 -1.05 -10.12
CA VAL A 93 -1.89 -0.54 -11.36
C VAL A 93 -0.92 -0.69 -12.54
N ALA A 94 0.35 -0.31 -12.37
CA ALA A 94 1.37 -0.40 -13.43
C ALA A 94 1.59 -1.84 -13.91
N LYS A 95 1.47 -2.82 -13.01
CA LYS A 95 1.62 -4.24 -13.34
C LYS A 95 0.31 -4.93 -13.78
N GLY A 96 -0.82 -4.24 -13.72
CA GLY A 96 -2.13 -4.84 -14.04
C GLY A 96 -2.57 -5.93 -13.06
N GLU A 97 -2.12 -5.88 -11.81
CA GLU A 97 -2.32 -6.97 -10.83
C GLU A 97 -3.66 -6.90 -10.08
N VAL A 98 -4.46 -5.85 -10.30
CA VAL A 98 -5.71 -5.61 -9.55
C VAL A 98 -6.65 -6.81 -9.64
N ASP A 99 -6.97 -7.27 -10.85
CA ASP A 99 -7.94 -8.36 -11.01
C ASP A 99 -7.40 -9.71 -10.51
N GLN A 100 -6.08 -9.88 -10.53
CA GLN A 100 -5.42 -11.09 -10.00
C GLN A 100 -5.54 -11.20 -8.48
N VAL A 101 -5.48 -10.08 -7.76
CA VAL A 101 -5.47 -10.09 -6.28
C VAL A 101 -6.85 -10.04 -5.66
N MET A 102 -7.83 -9.51 -6.41
CA MET A 102 -9.18 -9.26 -5.91
C MET A 102 -9.87 -10.49 -5.29
N PRO A 103 -9.82 -11.71 -5.88
CA PRO A 103 -10.47 -12.88 -5.29
C PRO A 103 -9.98 -13.18 -3.86
N THR A 104 -8.66 -13.19 -3.66
CA THR A 104 -8.07 -13.41 -2.32
C THR A 104 -8.38 -12.28 -1.37
N CYS A 105 -8.36 -11.04 -1.86
CA CYS A 105 -8.66 -9.88 -1.03
C CYS A 105 -10.10 -9.89 -0.55
N LEU A 106 -11.06 -10.30 -1.37
CA LEU A 106 -12.47 -10.44 -0.96
C LEU A 106 -12.63 -11.47 0.16
N SER A 107 -11.90 -12.60 0.12
CA SER A 107 -11.89 -13.54 1.25
C SER A 107 -11.35 -12.92 2.53
N MET A 108 -10.35 -12.05 2.43
CA MET A 108 -9.81 -11.32 3.57
C MET A 108 -10.80 -10.26 4.11
N LEU A 109 -11.53 -9.58 3.22
CA LEU A 109 -12.59 -8.65 3.58
C LEU A 109 -13.67 -9.35 4.40
N GLU A 110 -14.14 -10.51 3.94
CA GLU A 110 -15.12 -11.33 4.65
C GLU A 110 -14.62 -11.77 6.03
N ALA A 111 -13.38 -12.23 6.11
CA ALA A 111 -12.77 -12.66 7.38
C ALA A 111 -12.58 -11.51 8.38
N SER A 112 -12.48 -10.26 7.91
CA SER A 112 -12.28 -9.09 8.78
C SER A 112 -13.54 -8.66 9.55
N GLY A 113 -14.72 -9.21 9.19
CA GLY A 113 -15.98 -8.94 9.87
C GLY A 113 -16.62 -7.58 9.54
N VAL A 114 -16.17 -6.92 8.48
CA VAL A 114 -16.77 -5.69 7.91
C VAL A 114 -17.56 -5.97 6.65
#